data_AF-A0A7Y8H6N6-F1
#
_entry.id   AF-A0A7Y8H6N6-F1
#
_cell.length_a   1.000
_cell.length_b   1.000
_cell.length_c   1.000
_cell.angle_alpha   90.00
_cell.angle_beta   90.00
_cell.angle_gamma   90.00
#
_symmetry.space_group_name_H-M   'P 1'
#
loop_
_entity.id
_entity.type
_entity.pdbx_description
1 polymer ?
#
loop_
_entity_poly.entity_id
_entity_poly.type
_entity_poly.pdbx_seq_one_letter_code
_entity_poly.pdbx_strand_id
1 'polypeptide(L)'
;MNTGKIFPIKLSFSISLLSAAVVAFQLSLIQILSITQWYHFAYMVISVALLGFGAAGTALSLTKKFFVERAESILPGLMILAGLSMAISVSIAQSEFIRFDSYLLFADYT
;
A
#
# COMPACT_ATOMS: atom_id res chain seq x y z
N MET A 1 33.78 20.18 -0.51
CA MET A 1 33.27 19.15 0.42
C MET A 1 31.83 19.49 0.78
N ASN A 2 30.85 19.13 -0.07
CA ASN A 2 29.44 19.57 0.06
C ASN A 2 28.42 18.42 -0.21
N THR A 3 28.85 17.19 -0.01
CA THR A 3 28.09 15.96 -0.33
C THR A 3 27.00 15.61 0.70
N GLY A 4 26.97 16.26 1.87
CA GLY A 4 26.01 15.97 2.94
C GLY A 4 24.57 16.44 2.72
N LYS A 5 24.31 17.39 1.80
CA LYS A 5 22.96 17.94 1.55
C LYS A 5 22.20 17.29 0.39
N ILE A 6 22.90 16.56 -0.49
CA ILE A 6 22.30 15.97 -1.71
C ILE A 6 21.66 14.60 -1.39
N PHE A 7 22.15 13.90 -0.38
CA PHE A 7 21.56 12.66 0.10
C PHE A 7 20.15 12.84 0.70
N PRO A 8 19.90 13.81 1.61
CA PRO A 8 18.58 14.00 2.19
C PRO A 8 17.54 14.47 1.17
N ILE A 9 17.90 15.31 0.20
CA ILE A 9 16.93 15.83 -0.79
C ILE A 9 16.39 14.72 -1.70
N LYS A 10 17.25 13.77 -2.10
CA LYS A 10 16.85 12.62 -2.91
C LYS A 10 15.90 11.70 -2.14
N LEU A 11 16.22 11.42 -0.88
CA LEU A 11 15.37 10.64 0.02
C LEU A 11 14.01 11.30 0.26
N SER A 12 13.96 12.60 0.53
CA SER A 12 12.71 13.33 0.72
C SER A 12 11.83 13.29 -0.53
N PHE A 13 12.41 13.46 -1.71
CA PHE A 13 11.66 13.38 -2.97
C PHE A 13 11.11 11.97 -3.21
N SER A 14 11.94 10.94 -2.99
CA SER A 14 11.52 9.54 -3.06
C SER A 14 10.38 9.21 -2.10
N ILE A 15 10.45 9.66 -0.85
CA ILE A 15 9.41 9.43 0.17
C ILE A 15 8.12 10.18 -0.18
N SER A 16 8.22 11.41 -0.69
CA SER A 16 7.07 12.19 -1.12
C SER A 16 6.33 11.51 -2.28
N LEU A 17 7.09 11.05 -3.29
CA LEU A 17 6.51 10.34 -4.43
C LEU A 17 5.90 9.00 -4.03
N LEU A 18 6.57 8.24 -3.16
CA LEU A 18 6.05 6.98 -2.63
C LEU A 18 4.76 7.20 -1.83
N SER A 19 4.74 8.19 -0.94
CA SER A 19 3.55 8.53 -0.15
C SER A 19 2.37 8.92 -1.04
N ALA A 20 2.62 9.75 -2.06
CA ALA A 20 1.60 10.13 -3.03
C ALA A 20 1.04 8.91 -3.78
N ALA A 21 1.90 7.97 -4.21
CA ALA A 21 1.48 6.72 -4.85
C ALA A 21 0.64 5.84 -3.91
N VAL A 22 1.03 5.68 -2.64
CA VAL A 22 0.27 4.90 -1.65
C VAL A 22 -1.11 5.52 -1.41
N VAL A 23 -1.20 6.85 -1.30
CA VAL A 23 -2.47 7.56 -1.10
C VAL A 23 -3.37 7.42 -2.33
N ALA A 24 -2.82 7.62 -3.54
CA ALA A 24 -3.56 7.43 -4.77
C ALA A 24 -4.09 5.99 -4.93
N PHE A 25 -3.27 5.00 -4.56
CA PHE A 25 -3.68 3.59 -4.56
C PHE A 25 -4.84 3.32 -3.59
N GLN A 26 -4.77 3.83 -2.36
CA GLN A 26 -5.87 3.72 -1.40
C GLN A 26 -7.15 4.38 -1.91
N LEU A 27 -7.06 5.58 -2.49
CA LEU A 27 -8.21 6.28 -3.05
C LEU A 27 -8.86 5.49 -4.20
N SER A 28 -8.04 4.90 -5.08
CA SER A 28 -8.53 4.04 -6.16
C SER A 28 -9.30 2.82 -5.62
N LEU A 29 -8.75 2.14 -4.62
CA LEU A 29 -9.43 1.01 -3.98
C LEU A 29 -10.74 1.41 -3.29
N ILE A 30 -10.74 2.52 -2.55
CA ILE A 30 -11.93 3.07 -1.90
C ILE A 30 -13.03 3.37 -2.92
N GLN A 31 -12.66 3.99 -4.05
CA GLN A 31 -13.61 4.33 -5.11
C GLN A 31 -14.23 3.06 -5.73
N ILE A 32 -13.41 2.07 -6.06
CA ILE A 32 -13.88 0.79 -6.65
C ILE A 32 -14.81 0.05 -5.66
N LEU A 33 -14.41 -0.05 -4.39
CA LEU A 33 -15.19 -0.76 -3.36
C LEU A 33 -16.45 -0.02 -2.93
N SER A 34 -16.44 1.32 -2.92
CA SER A 34 -17.64 2.13 -2.67
C SER A 34 -18.71 1.91 -3.74
N ILE A 35 -18.30 1.66 -4.99
CA ILE A 35 -19.22 1.39 -6.10
C ILE A 35 -19.74 -0.06 -6.05
N THR A 36 -18.90 -1.02 -5.64
CA THR A 36 -19.22 -2.46 -5.75
C THR A 36 -19.93 -3.03 -4.51
N GLN A 37 -19.58 -2.59 -3.30
CA GLN A 37 -19.97 -3.26 -2.03
C GLN A 37 -20.62 -2.32 -0.99
N TRP A 38 -21.05 -1.11 -1.40
CA TRP A 38 -21.56 -0.02 -0.54
C TRP A 38 -20.55 0.59 0.46
N TYR A 39 -20.82 1.81 0.94
CA TYR A 39 -19.92 2.66 1.75
C TYR A 39 -19.28 1.98 2.97
N HIS A 40 -19.93 0.98 3.57
CA HIS A 40 -19.39 0.26 4.72
C HIS A 40 -18.08 -0.47 4.41
N PHE A 41 -17.91 -0.97 3.19
CA PHE A 41 -16.72 -1.71 2.80
C PHE A 41 -15.52 -0.79 2.49
N ALA A 42 -15.78 0.45 2.09
CA ALA A 42 -14.75 1.45 1.83
C ALA A 42 -13.94 1.80 3.09
N TYR A 43 -14.59 1.89 4.26
CA TYR A 43 -13.92 2.18 5.53
C TYR A 43 -12.93 1.08 5.94
N MET A 44 -13.18 -0.18 5.56
CA MET A 44 -12.29 -1.31 5.84
C MET A 44 -10.92 -1.12 5.19
N VAL A 45 -10.87 -0.58 3.97
CA VAL A 45 -9.62 -0.34 3.22
C VAL A 45 -8.69 0.60 3.99
N ILE A 46 -9.25 1.68 4.52
CA ILE A 46 -8.52 2.68 5.30
C ILE A 46 -7.98 2.03 6.59
N SER A 47 -8.80 1.22 7.28
CA SER A 47 -8.37 0.49 8.47
C SER A 47 -7.23 -0.49 8.18
N VAL A 48 -7.30 -1.25 7.08
CA VAL A 48 -6.24 -2.19 6.68
C VAL A 48 -4.95 -1.46 6.31
N ALA A 49 -5.05 -0.33 5.61
CA ALA A 49 -3.89 0.50 5.28
C ALA A 49 -3.21 1.04 6.54
N LEU A 50 -3.98 1.60 7.48
CA LEU A 50 -3.48 2.08 8.76
C LEU A 50 -2.89 0.95 9.63
N LEU A 51 -3.53 -0.22 9.66
CA LEU A 51 -3.01 -1.40 10.35
C LEU A 51 -1.67 -1.85 9.76
N GLY A 52 -1.55 -1.88 8.42
CA GLY A 52 -0.31 -2.23 7.74
C GLY A 52 0.83 -1.25 8.06
N PHE A 53 0.55 0.06 8.05
CA PHE A 53 1.52 1.07 8.47
C PHE A 53 1.91 0.94 9.95
N GLY A 54 0.94 0.67 10.83
CA GLY A 54 1.20 0.40 12.25
C GLY A 54 2.09 -0.82 12.47
N ALA A 55 1.74 -1.95 11.84
CA ALA A 55 2.51 -3.19 11.93
C ALA A 55 3.94 -3.03 11.39
N ALA A 56 4.11 -2.36 10.24
CA ALA A 56 5.41 -2.05 9.68
C ALA A 56 6.23 -1.13 10.61
N GLY A 57 5.60 -0.12 11.23
CA GLY A 57 6.23 0.77 12.20
C GLY A 57 6.69 0.03 13.47
N THR A 58 5.87 -0.88 13.99
CA THR A 58 6.24 -1.73 15.13
C THR A 58 7.38 -2.68 14.79
N ALA A 59 7.32 -3.35 13.65
CA ALA A 59 8.39 -4.23 13.17
C ALA A 59 9.71 -3.44 13.01
N LEU A 60 9.65 -2.26 12.39
CA LEU A 60 10.82 -1.40 12.21
C LEU A 60 11.39 -0.88 13.54
N SER A 61 10.54 -0.60 14.54
CA SER A 61 10.98 -0.20 15.88
C SER A 61 11.79 -1.31 16.57
N LEU A 62 11.34 -2.56 16.43
CA LEU A 62 12.04 -3.73 16.97
C LEU A 62 13.34 -4.04 16.22
N THR A 63 13.36 -3.90 14.89
CA THR A 63 14.53 -4.19 14.05
C THR A 63 15.40 -2.96 13.76
N LYS A 64 15.17 -1.84 14.46
CA LYS A 64 15.78 -0.53 14.18
C LYS A 64 17.30 -0.59 14.07
N LYS A 65 17.96 -1.33 14.96
CA LYS A 65 19.43 -1.43 15.01
C LYS A 65 20.02 -2.00 13.71
N PHE A 66 19.43 -3.08 13.20
CA PHE A 66 19.87 -3.73 11.96
C PHE A 66 19.55 -2.88 10.72
N PHE A 67 18.39 -2.20 10.75
CA PHE A 67 17.92 -1.42 9.62
C PHE A 67 18.71 -0.12 9.42
N VAL A 68 19.10 0.56 10.50
CA VAL A 68 19.87 1.81 10.43
C VAL A 68 21.27 1.57 9.85
N GLU A 69 21.89 0.43 10.18
CA GLU A 69 23.25 0.10 9.74
C GLU A 69 23.32 -0.28 8.25
N ARG A 70 22.19 -0.71 7.67
CA ARG A 70 22.10 -1.19 6.28
C ARG A 70 21.09 -0.42 5.42
N ALA A 71 20.55 0.69 5.94
CA ALA A 71 19.44 1.44 5.34
C ALA A 71 19.73 1.83 3.89
N GLU A 72 20.94 2.32 3.59
CA GLU A 72 21.31 2.78 2.25
C GLU A 72 21.22 1.70 1.17
N SER A 73 21.45 0.44 1.54
CA SER A 73 21.41 -0.69 0.60
C SER A 73 20.03 -1.36 0.56
N ILE A 74 19.31 -1.42 1.70
CA ILE A 74 18.00 -2.07 1.80
C ILE A 74 16.86 -1.17 1.28
N LEU A 75 16.96 0.16 1.47
CA LEU A 75 15.94 1.13 1.04
C LEU A 75 15.50 0.98 -0.43
N PRO A 76 16.40 0.98 -1.43
CA PRO A 76 15.99 0.83 -2.82
C PRO A 76 15.33 -0.53 -3.10
N GLY A 77 15.79 -1.61 -2.44
CA GLY A 77 15.16 -2.93 -2.54
C GLY A 77 13.73 -2.94 -2.01
N LEU A 78 13.49 -2.33 -0.85
CA LEU A 78 12.15 -2.16 -0.28
C LEU A 78 11.23 -1.31 -1.14
N MET A 79 11.77 -0.25 -1.76
CA MET A 79 10.99 0.60 -2.66
C MET A 79 10.53 -0.16 -3.91
N ILE A 80 11.41 -0.96 -4.52
CA ILE A 80 11.06 -1.81 -5.65
C ILE A 80 10.02 -2.85 -5.23
N LEU A 81 10.23 -3.52 -4.09
CA LEU A 81 9.31 -4.53 -3.57
C LEU A 81 7.93 -3.93 -3.26
N ALA A 82 7.88 -2.73 -2.69
CA ALA A 82 6.64 -2.01 -2.42
C ALA A 82 5.90 -1.66 -3.73
N GLY A 83 6.61 -1.16 -4.74
CA GLY A 83 6.03 -0.91 -6.07
C GLY A 83 5.52 -2.18 -6.75
N LEU A 84 6.29 -3.26 -6.70
CA LEU A 84 5.88 -4.58 -7.22
C LEU A 84 4.62 -5.08 -6.50
N SER A 85 4.60 -4.99 -5.17
CA SER A 85 3.47 -5.42 -4.35
C SER A 85 2.19 -4.65 -4.70
N MET A 86 2.28 -3.33 -4.89
CA MET A 86 1.15 -2.52 -5.38
C MET A 86 0.68 -2.96 -6.77
N ALA A 87 1.60 -3.16 -7.71
CA ALA A 87 1.27 -3.57 -9.08
C ALA A 87 0.62 -4.96 -9.13
N ILE A 88 1.14 -5.90 -8.34
CA ILE A 88 0.57 -7.23 -8.18
C ILE A 88 -0.81 -7.14 -7.53
N SER A 89 -0.97 -6.31 -6.50
CA SER A 89 -2.25 -6.11 -5.81
C SER A 89 -3.34 -5.61 -6.76
N VAL A 90 -3.05 -4.63 -7.62
CA VAL A 90 -3.98 -4.16 -8.68
C VAL A 90 -4.32 -5.27 -9.67
N SER A 91 -3.34 -6.11 -10.03
CA SER A 91 -3.54 -7.22 -10.96
C SER A 91 -4.42 -8.32 -10.36
N ILE A 92 -4.23 -8.63 -9.07
CA ILE A 92 -5.04 -9.60 -8.33
C ILE A 92 -6.46 -9.06 -8.08
N ALA A 93 -6.59 -7.78 -7.75
CA ALA A 93 -7.88 -7.14 -7.51
C ALA A 93 -8.77 -7.09 -8.77
N GLN A 94 -8.17 -7.10 -9.96
CA GLN A 94 -8.89 -7.23 -11.23
C GLN A 94 -9.28 -8.67 -11.57
N SER A 95 -8.79 -9.67 -10.82
CA SER A 95 -9.20 -11.06 -11.08
C SER A 95 -10.64 -11.28 -10.61
N GLU A 96 -11.41 -11.97 -11.47
CA GLU A 96 -12.85 -12.27 -11.35
C GLU A 96 -13.26 -12.97 -10.03
N PHE A 97 -12.30 -13.41 -9.20
CA PHE A 97 -12.57 -14.09 -7.94
C PHE A 97 -13.10 -13.17 -6.80
N ILE A 98 -12.96 -11.84 -6.91
CA ILE A 98 -13.40 -10.88 -5.87
C ILE A 98 -14.70 -10.16 -6.23
N ARG A 99 -15.25 -10.37 -7.43
CA ARG A 99 -16.65 -10.06 -7.74
C ARG A 99 -17.54 -11.11 -7.07
N PHE A 100 -17.56 -11.12 -5.73
CA PHE A 100 -18.65 -11.72 -4.97
C PHE A 100 -19.91 -10.92 -5.31
N ASP A 101 -20.56 -11.34 -6.39
CA ASP A 101 -21.84 -10.81 -6.82
C ASP A 101 -22.88 -11.38 -5.85
N SER A 102 -23.09 -10.69 -4.73
CA SER A 102 -24.15 -11.03 -3.78
C SER A 102 -25.50 -11.13 -4.49
N TYR A 103 -25.68 -10.46 -5.64
CA TYR A 103 -26.86 -10.56 -6.49
C TYR A 103 -27.07 -11.96 -7.06
N LEU A 104 -26.01 -12.71 -7.41
CA LEU A 104 -26.12 -14.10 -7.89
C LEU A 104 -26.56 -15.06 -6.78
N LEU A 105 -26.21 -14.78 -5.52
CA LEU A 105 -26.71 -15.54 -4.36
C LEU A 105 -28.22 -15.34 -4.13
N PHE A 106 -28.80 -14.23 -4.60
CA PHE A 106 -30.24 -13.96 -4.51
C PHE A 106 -31.02 -14.24 -5.81
N ALA A 107 -30.33 -14.43 -6.94
CA ALA A 107 -30.94 -14.71 -8.24
C ALA A 107 -31.13 -16.22 -8.51
N ASP A 108 -30.43 -17.10 -7.79
CA ASP A 108 -30.50 -18.57 -7.97
C ASP A 108 -31.69 -19.22 -7.21
N TYR A 109 -32.83 -18.52 -7.13
CA TYR A 109 -34.09 -19.03 -6.52
C TYR A 109 -35.31 -18.90 -7.43
N THR A 110 -35.17 -19.13 -8.74
CA THR A 110 -36.32 -19.40 -9.63
C THR A 110 -35.90 -20.32 -10.76
#